data_AF-A0AAD6MUU6-F1
#
_entry.id   AF-A0AAD6MUU6-F1
#
_cell.length_a   1.000
_cell.length_b   1.000
_cell.length_c   1.000
_cell.angle_alpha   90.00
_cell.angle_beta   90.00
_cell.angle_gamma   90.00
#
_symmetry.space_group_name_H-M   'P 1'
#
loop_
_entity.id
_entity.type
_entity.pdbx_description
1 polymer ?
#
loop_
_entity_poly.entity_id
_entity_poly.type
_entity_poly.pdbx_seq_one_letter_code
_entity_poly.pdbx_strand_id
1 'polypeptide(L)'
;MANHGWLPRSGKNIDLAMLRHAVAGAFNYEPTSFDDAFAQALAFNLTTTGNSSTIHLRDLARHDDVEFDGSLSRNDIYFGDNLHFDPTVWKTVADNLRLYETLGSEVDNYVTVELAAKASAARVEEAKRINPTFNASTNEMQGSPGTTGLYLTTLWDDDFGAAPKAWVKAFFGKSNNLE
;
A
#
# COMPACT_ATOMS: atom_id res chain seq x y z
N MET A 1 3.03 -9.18 5.39
CA MET A 1 2.47 -10.55 5.58
C MET A 1 3.36 -11.66 5.04
N ALA A 2 3.60 -11.79 3.72
CA ALA A 2 4.40 -12.89 3.15
C ALA A 2 5.82 -12.98 3.73
N ASN A 3 6.54 -11.85 3.86
CA ASN A 3 7.88 -11.80 4.46
C ASN A 3 7.94 -12.30 5.91
N HIS A 4 6.82 -12.30 6.63
CA HIS A 4 6.72 -12.76 8.02
C HIS A 4 6.07 -14.15 8.14
N GLY A 5 5.75 -14.81 7.02
CA GLY A 5 5.19 -16.16 7.02
C GLY A 5 3.68 -16.25 7.29
N TRP A 6 2.97 -15.12 7.39
CA TRP A 6 1.50 -15.10 7.48
C TRP A 6 0.82 -15.52 6.17
N LEU A 7 1.49 -15.25 5.06
CA LEU A 7 1.18 -15.79 3.73
C LEU A 7 2.35 -16.64 3.25
N PRO A 8 2.18 -17.53 2.25
CA PRO A 8 3.29 -18.20 1.59
C PRO A 8 4.40 -17.19 1.23
N ARG A 9 5.62 -17.43 1.70
CA ARG A 9 6.78 -16.53 1.47
C ARG A 9 7.07 -16.32 -0.02
N SER A 10 6.67 -17.28 -0.86
CA SER A 10 6.75 -17.19 -2.32
C SER A 10 5.78 -16.18 -2.94
N GLY A 11 4.76 -15.74 -2.19
CA GLY A 11 3.66 -14.92 -2.71
C GLY A 11 2.78 -15.64 -3.74
N LYS A 12 2.79 -16.99 -3.76
CA LYS A 12 2.08 -17.81 -4.74
C LYS A 12 0.96 -18.65 -4.12
N ASN A 13 -0.02 -19.01 -4.95
CA ASN A 13 -1.16 -19.88 -4.63
C ASN A 13 -1.90 -19.50 -3.34
N ILE A 14 -2.24 -18.21 -3.21
CA ILE A 14 -2.95 -17.68 -2.04
C ILE A 14 -4.44 -17.82 -2.29
N ASP A 15 -5.12 -18.62 -1.47
CA ASP A 15 -6.59 -18.68 -1.44
C ASP A 15 -7.17 -17.65 -0.45
N LEU A 16 -8.50 -17.52 -0.47
CA LEU A 16 -9.20 -16.57 0.40
C LEU A 16 -9.03 -16.90 1.89
N ALA A 17 -8.99 -18.18 2.27
CA ALA A 17 -8.84 -18.58 3.67
C ALA A 17 -7.46 -18.21 4.22
N MET A 18 -6.41 -18.39 3.41
CA MET A 18 -5.05 -17.93 3.72
C MET A 18 -5.02 -16.41 3.90
N LEU A 19 -5.67 -15.65 3.02
CA LEU A 19 -5.73 -14.19 3.13
C LEU A 19 -6.44 -13.76 4.43
N ARG A 20 -7.63 -14.30 4.70
CA ARG A 20 -8.42 -14.02 5.91
C ARG A 20 -7.64 -14.33 7.19
N HIS A 21 -6.96 -15.48 7.23
CA HIS A 21 -6.08 -15.83 8.35
C HIS A 21 -4.91 -14.85 8.50
N ALA A 22 -4.27 -14.48 7.40
CA ALA A 22 -3.11 -13.60 7.42
C ALA A 22 -3.45 -12.19 7.88
N VAL A 23 -4.56 -11.59 7.42
CA VAL A 23 -4.93 -10.21 7.77
C VAL A 23 -5.34 -10.09 9.23
N ALA A 24 -6.08 -11.07 9.75
CA ALA A 24 -6.45 -11.13 11.16
C ALA A 24 -5.22 -11.38 12.05
N GLY A 25 -4.37 -12.34 11.69
CA GLY A 25 -3.20 -12.68 12.48
C GLY A 25 -2.08 -11.64 12.45
N ALA A 26 -1.84 -11.02 11.29
CA ALA A 26 -0.75 -10.07 11.12
C ALA A 26 -1.08 -8.66 11.63
N PHE A 27 -2.33 -8.22 11.45
CA PHE A 27 -2.72 -6.82 11.64
C PHE A 27 -4.00 -6.66 12.47
N ASN A 28 -4.57 -7.74 13.01
CA ASN A 28 -5.81 -7.70 13.78
C ASN A 28 -7.01 -7.11 13.01
N TYR A 29 -7.01 -7.24 11.68
CA TYR A 29 -8.17 -6.90 10.88
C TYR A 29 -9.28 -7.93 11.06
N GLU A 30 -10.52 -7.50 10.88
CA GLU A 30 -11.63 -8.45 10.72
C GLU A 30 -11.30 -9.36 9.52
N PRO A 31 -11.44 -10.70 9.65
CA PRO A 31 -10.97 -11.63 8.61
C PRO A 31 -11.45 -11.29 7.19
N THR A 32 -12.68 -10.83 7.03
CA THR A 32 -13.30 -10.51 5.73
C THR A 32 -12.97 -9.13 5.17
N SER A 33 -12.15 -8.32 5.86
CA SER A 33 -11.81 -6.93 5.46
C SER A 33 -11.26 -6.80 4.03
N PHE A 34 -10.72 -7.88 3.46
CA PHE A 34 -10.14 -7.91 2.10
C PHE A 34 -10.87 -8.85 1.14
N ASP A 35 -12.04 -9.35 1.50
CA ASP A 35 -12.81 -10.26 0.64
C ASP A 35 -13.18 -9.60 -0.70
N ASP A 36 -13.59 -8.33 -0.67
CA ASP A 36 -13.96 -7.60 -1.89
C ASP A 36 -12.75 -7.39 -2.81
N ALA A 37 -11.58 -7.09 -2.26
CA ALA A 37 -10.34 -6.97 -3.04
C ALA A 37 -9.93 -8.32 -3.66
N PHE A 38 -10.10 -9.42 -2.93
CA PHE A 38 -9.84 -10.76 -3.45
C PHE A 38 -10.85 -11.12 -4.56
N ALA A 39 -12.13 -10.85 -4.35
CA ALA A 39 -13.19 -11.08 -5.33
C ALA A 39 -12.97 -10.23 -6.59
N GLN A 40 -12.55 -8.98 -6.45
CA GLN A 40 -12.18 -8.09 -7.54
C GLN A 40 -11.03 -8.68 -8.37
N ALA A 41 -9.98 -9.20 -7.72
CA ALA A 41 -8.88 -9.84 -8.42
C ALA A 41 -9.32 -11.05 -9.25
N LEU A 42 -10.28 -11.83 -8.75
CA LEU A 42 -10.87 -12.94 -9.49
C LEU A 42 -11.78 -12.45 -10.63
N ALA A 43 -12.62 -11.45 -10.38
CA ALA A 43 -13.56 -10.90 -11.36
C ALA A 43 -12.84 -10.30 -12.58
N PHE A 44 -11.67 -9.71 -12.36
CA PHE A 44 -10.81 -9.21 -13.43
C PHE A 44 -9.98 -10.31 -14.11
N ASN A 45 -10.09 -11.58 -13.71
CA ASN A 45 -9.24 -12.66 -14.22
C ASN A 45 -7.74 -12.34 -14.08
N LEU A 46 -7.32 -11.81 -12.92
CA LEU A 46 -5.90 -11.55 -12.65
C LEU A 46 -5.10 -12.85 -12.46
N THR A 47 -5.74 -13.88 -11.94
CA THR A 47 -5.09 -15.11 -11.51
C THR A 47 -4.32 -15.81 -12.64
N THR A 48 -3.01 -15.96 -12.45
CA THR A 48 -2.14 -16.76 -13.34
C THR A 48 -1.82 -18.14 -12.76
N THR A 49 -2.48 -18.51 -11.67
CA THR A 49 -2.18 -19.71 -10.88
C THR A 49 -2.59 -21.04 -11.53
N GLY A 50 -3.47 -20.99 -12.54
CA GLY A 50 -4.18 -22.17 -13.05
C GLY A 50 -5.34 -22.65 -12.18
N ASN A 51 -5.65 -21.94 -11.09
CA ASN A 51 -6.78 -22.18 -10.20
C ASN A 51 -7.56 -20.88 -9.96
N SER A 52 -8.82 -20.83 -10.39
CA SER A 52 -9.68 -19.64 -10.30
C SER A 52 -10.05 -19.23 -8.87
N SER A 53 -9.67 -19.98 -7.86
CA SER A 53 -9.87 -19.64 -6.44
C SER A 53 -8.60 -19.20 -5.72
N THR A 54 -7.50 -18.97 -6.45
CA THR A 54 -6.22 -18.53 -5.86
C THR A 54 -5.58 -17.41 -6.67
N ILE A 55 -4.70 -16.62 -6.04
CA ILE A 55 -3.93 -15.56 -6.69
C ILE A 55 -2.42 -15.70 -6.44
N HIS A 56 -1.60 -15.12 -7.31
CA HIS A 56 -0.24 -14.72 -6.97
C HIS A 56 -0.22 -13.24 -6.58
N LEU A 57 0.59 -12.85 -5.59
CA LEU A 57 0.73 -11.43 -5.22
C LEU A 57 1.20 -10.56 -6.39
N ARG A 58 2.00 -11.14 -7.30
CA ARG A 58 2.46 -10.46 -8.53
C ARG A 58 1.31 -10.15 -9.50
N ASP A 59 0.24 -10.93 -9.48
CA ASP A 59 -0.92 -10.73 -10.38
C ASP A 59 -1.63 -9.41 -10.06
N LEU A 60 -1.54 -8.92 -8.82
CA LEU A 60 -2.16 -7.67 -8.37
C LEU A 60 -1.54 -6.40 -8.96
N ALA A 61 -0.39 -6.51 -9.63
CA ALA A 61 0.26 -5.37 -10.30
C ALA A 61 -0.23 -5.11 -11.72
N ARG A 62 -1.25 -5.84 -12.20
CA ARG A 62 -1.87 -5.51 -13.49
C ARG A 62 -2.59 -4.16 -13.37
N HIS A 63 -2.22 -3.26 -14.27
CA HIS A 63 -2.64 -1.86 -14.22
C HIS A 63 -4.14 -1.68 -14.45
N ASP A 64 -4.74 -0.80 -13.65
CA ASP A 64 -6.15 -0.38 -13.68
C ASP A 64 -7.19 -1.46 -13.36
N ASP A 65 -6.78 -2.54 -12.70
CA ASP A 65 -7.69 -3.51 -12.08
C ASP A 65 -7.74 -3.31 -10.56
N VAL A 66 -6.61 -3.62 -9.90
CA VAL A 66 -6.38 -3.39 -8.46
C VAL A 66 -5.31 -2.32 -8.27
N GLU A 67 -4.26 -2.34 -9.09
CA GLU A 67 -3.22 -1.31 -9.14
C GLU A 67 -3.73 -0.04 -9.84
N PHE A 68 -3.23 1.12 -9.41
CA PHE A 68 -3.60 2.44 -9.93
C PHE A 68 -2.44 3.44 -9.84
N ASP A 69 -2.48 4.45 -10.72
CA ASP A 69 -1.49 5.53 -10.77
C ASP A 69 -1.50 6.40 -9.51
N GLY A 70 -0.39 7.10 -9.23
CA GLY A 70 -0.30 7.97 -8.06
C GLY A 70 -0.02 7.21 -6.75
N SER A 71 0.45 5.96 -6.86
CA SER A 71 0.86 5.13 -5.72
C SER A 71 1.91 5.82 -4.82
N LEU A 72 1.80 5.61 -3.50
CA LEU A 72 2.65 6.27 -2.49
C LEU A 72 4.13 5.89 -2.54
N SER A 73 4.47 4.74 -3.12
CA SER A 73 5.85 4.20 -3.10
C SER A 73 6.22 3.40 -4.35
N ARG A 74 5.33 3.32 -5.34
CA ARG A 74 5.52 2.66 -6.63
C ARG A 74 5.41 3.73 -7.71
N ASN A 75 6.08 3.51 -8.83
CA ASN A 75 5.95 4.39 -9.98
C ASN A 75 4.68 4.06 -10.76
N ASP A 76 4.20 4.99 -11.56
CA ASP A 76 3.06 4.75 -12.46
C ASP A 76 3.52 3.83 -13.60
N ILE A 77 2.64 2.96 -14.13
CA ILE A 77 3.04 1.97 -15.16
C ILE A 77 3.58 2.62 -16.43
N TYR A 78 3.20 3.88 -16.70
CA TYR A 78 3.75 4.69 -17.79
C TYR A 78 5.28 4.74 -17.77
N PHE A 79 5.90 4.69 -16.60
CA PHE A 79 7.36 4.71 -16.41
C PHE A 79 7.99 3.30 -16.37
N GLY A 80 7.18 2.24 -16.48
CA GLY A 80 7.62 0.86 -16.73
C GLY A 80 7.48 -0.13 -15.57
N ASP A 81 7.70 0.30 -14.31
CA ASP A 81 7.63 -0.58 -13.13
C ASP A 81 6.69 -0.02 -12.06
N ASN A 82 5.49 -0.60 -11.97
CA ASN A 82 4.45 -0.28 -10.99
C ASN A 82 4.40 -1.28 -9.82
N LEU A 83 5.31 -2.26 -9.77
CA LEU A 83 5.28 -3.34 -8.78
C LEU A 83 6.28 -3.09 -7.66
N HIS A 84 7.52 -2.75 -8.02
CA HIS A 84 8.60 -2.65 -7.05
C HIS A 84 8.61 -1.29 -6.35
N PHE A 85 9.15 -1.30 -5.13
CA PHE A 85 9.36 -0.07 -4.38
C PHE A 85 10.30 0.87 -5.16
N ASP A 86 9.82 2.08 -5.42
CA ASP A 86 10.57 3.15 -6.07
C ASP A 86 11.08 4.13 -5.00
N PRO A 87 12.41 4.19 -4.76
CA PRO A 87 12.99 5.06 -3.75
C PRO A 87 12.82 6.55 -4.07
N THR A 88 12.68 6.93 -5.33
CA THR A 88 12.48 8.33 -5.75
C THR A 88 11.06 8.78 -5.42
N VAL A 89 10.07 7.96 -5.77
CA VAL A 89 8.67 8.21 -5.41
C VAL A 89 8.51 8.25 -3.90
N TRP A 90 9.02 7.23 -3.20
CA TRP A 90 8.91 7.16 -1.74
C TRP A 90 9.62 8.33 -1.06
N LYS A 91 10.79 8.77 -1.55
CA LYS A 91 11.48 9.94 -0.98
C LYS A 91 10.57 11.17 -0.98
N THR A 92 9.94 11.49 -2.11
CA THR A 92 9.03 12.65 -2.21
C THR A 92 7.85 12.52 -1.25
N VAL A 93 7.26 11.32 -1.14
CA VAL A 93 6.15 11.08 -0.21
C VAL A 93 6.61 11.16 1.25
N ALA A 94 7.77 10.59 1.58
CA ALA A 94 8.36 10.64 2.92
C ALA A 94 8.73 12.06 3.35
N ASP A 95 9.18 12.91 2.42
CA ASP A 95 9.43 14.32 2.63
C ASP A 95 8.10 15.06 2.92
N ASN A 96 7.05 14.81 2.13
CA ASN A 96 5.71 15.37 2.36
C ASN A 96 5.07 14.89 3.69
N LEU A 97 5.39 13.66 4.11
CA LEU A 97 5.01 13.10 5.41
C LEU A 97 5.94 13.55 6.55
N ARG A 98 7.00 14.30 6.24
CA ARG A 98 7.97 14.83 7.20
C ARG A 98 8.62 13.74 8.06
N LEU A 99 8.82 12.53 7.50
CA LEU A 99 9.24 11.33 8.25
C LEU A 99 10.65 11.43 8.87
N TYR A 100 11.47 12.34 8.34
CA TYR A 100 12.85 12.58 8.76
C TYR A 100 13.03 13.89 9.53
N GLU A 101 11.97 14.67 9.72
CA GLU A 101 11.99 15.85 10.57
C GLU A 101 11.77 15.44 12.03
N THR A 102 12.77 15.71 12.88
CA THR A 102 12.67 15.61 14.33
C THR A 102 12.48 17.02 14.88
N LEU A 103 11.23 17.50 14.86
CA LEU A 103 10.90 18.72 15.58
C LEU A 103 10.72 18.40 17.07
N GLY A 104 11.02 19.36 17.93
CA GLY A 104 11.28 19.13 19.35
C GLY A 104 10.07 18.73 20.22
N SER A 105 8.89 18.49 19.65
CA SER A 105 7.70 18.05 20.38
C SER A 105 7.33 16.59 20.10
N GLU A 106 6.69 15.93 21.05
CA GLU A 106 6.30 14.52 20.93
C GLU A 106 5.33 14.28 19.77
N VAL A 107 4.38 15.19 19.54
CA VAL A 107 3.42 15.12 18.42
C VAL A 107 4.11 15.19 17.06
N ASP A 108 5.29 15.82 16.97
CA ASP A 108 6.06 15.87 15.72
C ASP A 108 6.63 14.50 15.32
N ASN A 109 6.55 13.48 16.18
CA ASN A 109 6.97 12.11 15.85
C ASN A 109 5.87 11.29 15.17
N TYR A 110 4.71 11.88 14.89
CA TYR A 110 3.54 11.19 14.37
C TYR A 110 3.10 11.72 12.99
N VAL A 111 2.46 10.84 12.24
CA VAL A 111 1.74 11.13 10.99
C VAL A 111 0.26 11.18 11.32
N THR A 112 -0.31 12.38 11.29
CA THR A 112 -1.74 12.59 11.44
C THR A 112 -2.49 12.26 10.15
N VAL A 113 -3.81 12.05 10.25
CA VAL A 113 -4.68 11.88 9.07
C VAL A 113 -4.55 13.06 8.11
N GLU A 114 -4.52 14.29 8.61
CA GLU A 114 -4.37 15.49 7.78
C GLU A 114 -3.04 15.52 7.03
N LEU A 115 -1.93 15.19 7.71
CA LEU A 115 -0.61 15.15 7.08
C LEU A 115 -0.54 14.07 6.00
N ALA A 116 -1.08 12.88 6.29
CA ALA A 116 -1.17 11.78 5.35
C ALA A 116 -2.02 12.13 4.12
N ALA A 117 -3.18 12.75 4.31
CA ALA A 117 -4.06 13.18 3.24
C ALA A 117 -3.39 14.21 2.32
N LYS A 118 -2.70 15.21 2.90
CA LYS A 118 -1.93 16.21 2.13
C LYS A 118 -0.80 15.57 1.33
N ALA A 119 -0.06 14.64 1.93
CA ALA A 119 1.03 13.94 1.25
C ALA A 119 0.52 13.06 0.09
N SER A 120 -0.60 12.35 0.29
CA SER A 120 -1.26 11.56 -0.75
C SER A 120 -1.77 12.44 -1.90
N ALA A 121 -2.43 13.56 -1.58
CA ALA A 121 -2.90 14.51 -2.59
C ALA A 121 -1.75 15.08 -3.42
N ALA A 122 -0.66 15.52 -2.77
CA ALA A 122 0.53 16.03 -3.45
C ALA A 122 1.16 14.96 -4.38
N ARG A 123 1.15 13.69 -3.99
CA ARG A 123 1.63 12.59 -4.85
C ARG A 123 0.78 12.40 -6.09
N VAL A 124 -0.55 12.45 -5.95
CA VAL A 124 -1.50 12.35 -7.06
C VAL A 124 -1.38 13.55 -8.01
N GLU A 125 -1.23 14.77 -7.47
CA GLU A 125 -1.01 15.98 -8.26
C GLU A 125 0.29 15.88 -9.08
N GLU A 126 1.38 15.45 -8.46
CA GLU A 126 2.65 15.23 -9.16
C GLU A 126 2.52 14.15 -10.24
N ALA A 127 1.84 13.03 -9.93
CA ALA A 127 1.56 11.95 -10.89
C ALA A 127 0.89 12.50 -12.15
N LYS A 128 -0.21 13.22 -11.98
CA LYS A 128 -0.97 13.87 -13.06
C LYS A 128 -0.12 14.83 -13.88
N ARG A 129 0.84 15.50 -13.25
CA ARG A 129 1.73 16.45 -13.91
C ARG A 129 2.79 15.78 -14.79
N ILE A 130 3.33 14.63 -14.35
CA ILE A 130 4.47 13.98 -15.02
C ILE A 130 4.08 12.79 -15.91
N ASN A 131 2.94 12.15 -15.65
CA ASN A 131 2.42 11.04 -16.41
C ASN A 131 1.35 11.56 -17.39
N PRO A 132 1.66 11.69 -18.71
CA PRO A 132 0.71 12.19 -19.71
C PRO A 132 -0.45 11.22 -19.96
N THR A 133 -0.37 9.98 -19.47
CA THR A 133 -1.42 8.97 -19.54
C THR A 133 -2.02 8.66 -18.18
N PHE A 134 -1.88 9.56 -17.19
CA PHE A 134 -2.42 9.36 -15.85
C PHE A 134 -3.91 9.01 -15.91
N ASN A 135 -4.28 7.89 -15.27
CA ASN A 135 -5.64 7.39 -15.27
C ASN A 135 -6.34 7.68 -13.94
N ALA A 136 -7.17 8.73 -13.92
CA ALA A 136 -8.02 9.08 -12.78
C ALA A 136 -9.29 8.20 -12.74
N SER A 137 -9.12 6.87 -12.76
CA SER A 137 -10.22 5.91 -12.77
C SER A 137 -10.95 5.88 -11.42
N THR A 138 -12.11 5.21 -11.36
CA THR A 138 -12.80 4.99 -10.08
C THR A 138 -11.91 4.23 -9.09
N ASN A 139 -11.07 3.30 -9.58
CA ASN A 139 -10.12 2.56 -8.76
C ASN A 139 -9.05 3.50 -8.17
N GLU A 140 -8.51 4.44 -8.95
CA GLU A 140 -7.57 5.46 -8.44
C GLU A 140 -8.23 6.36 -7.39
N MET A 141 -9.42 6.91 -7.69
CA MET A 141 -10.11 7.85 -6.82
C MET A 141 -10.51 7.25 -5.47
N GLN A 142 -10.81 5.94 -5.42
CA GLN A 142 -11.14 5.23 -4.19
C GLN A 142 -9.91 4.63 -3.51
N GLY A 143 -9.01 4.05 -4.31
CA GLY A 143 -7.81 3.36 -3.85
C GLY A 143 -6.77 4.30 -3.24
N SER A 144 -6.61 5.52 -3.76
CA SER A 144 -5.67 6.50 -3.22
C SER A 144 -5.96 6.87 -1.75
N PRO A 145 -7.17 7.39 -1.40
CA PRO A 145 -7.52 7.59 0.01
C PRO A 145 -7.65 6.29 0.79
N GLY A 146 -8.10 5.19 0.16
CA GLY A 146 -8.25 3.89 0.80
C GLY A 146 -6.93 3.30 1.29
N THR A 147 -5.89 3.31 0.46
CA THR A 147 -4.55 2.82 0.82
C THR A 147 -3.84 3.72 1.82
N THR A 148 -4.12 5.04 1.79
CA THR A 148 -3.68 5.98 2.83
C THR A 148 -4.31 5.67 4.19
N GLY A 149 -5.64 5.47 4.22
CA GLY A 149 -6.33 5.03 5.43
C GLY A 149 -5.83 3.67 5.92
N LEU A 150 -5.55 2.74 5.00
CA LEU A 150 -5.11 1.39 5.36
C LEU A 150 -3.80 1.37 6.14
N TYR A 151 -2.75 2.07 5.68
CA TYR A 151 -1.49 2.08 6.42
C TYR A 151 -1.61 2.85 7.75
N LEU A 152 -2.44 3.90 7.80
CA LEU A 152 -2.69 4.62 9.05
C LEU A 152 -3.35 3.71 10.08
N THR A 153 -4.42 3.00 9.71
CA THR A 153 -5.11 2.06 10.60
C THR A 153 -4.22 0.89 11.00
N THR A 154 -3.35 0.41 10.10
CA THR A 154 -2.40 -0.68 10.42
C THR A 154 -1.38 -0.27 11.49
N LEU A 155 -0.97 1.00 11.48
CA LEU A 155 0.14 1.51 12.30
C LEU A 155 -0.34 2.52 13.35
N TRP A 156 -1.63 2.50 13.66
CA TRP A 156 -2.25 3.51 14.51
C TRP A 156 -1.82 3.37 15.96
N ASP A 157 -1.54 4.50 16.61
CA ASP A 157 -1.33 4.60 18.04
C ASP A 157 -2.55 5.32 18.65
N ASP A 158 -3.41 4.56 19.33
CA ASP A 158 -4.67 5.05 19.90
C ASP A 158 -4.45 6.14 20.96
N ASP A 159 -3.35 6.09 21.71
CA ASP A 159 -3.05 7.06 22.75
C ASP A 159 -2.76 8.46 22.17
N PHE A 160 -2.21 8.50 20.95
CA PHE A 160 -1.82 9.72 20.25
C PHE A 160 -2.76 10.11 19.10
N GLY A 161 -3.67 9.22 18.70
CA GLY A 161 -4.58 9.45 17.58
C GLY A 161 -3.84 9.72 16.27
N ALA A 162 -2.73 9.01 16.03
CA ALA A 162 -1.90 9.16 14.85
C ALA A 162 -0.95 7.96 14.66
N ALA A 163 -0.29 7.84 13.50
CA ALA A 163 0.67 6.76 13.24
C ALA A 163 2.11 7.21 13.55
N PRO A 164 2.91 6.48 14.36
CA PRO A 164 4.30 6.84 14.61
C PRO A 164 5.14 6.86 13.32
N LYS A 165 5.89 7.94 13.06
CA LYS A 165 6.77 8.08 11.89
C LYS A 165 7.76 6.93 11.78
N ALA A 166 8.25 6.41 12.90
CA ALA A 166 9.16 5.27 12.94
C ALA A 166 8.54 4.00 12.33
N TRP A 167 7.26 3.75 12.62
CA TRP A 167 6.54 2.59 12.10
C TRP A 167 6.22 2.74 10.62
N VAL A 168 5.81 3.94 10.19
CA VAL A 168 5.59 4.24 8.76
C VAL A 168 6.89 4.02 7.95
N LYS A 169 8.04 4.48 8.47
CA LYS A 169 9.35 4.23 7.87
C LYS A 169 9.67 2.74 7.76
N ALA A 170 9.43 1.96 8.81
CA ALA A 170 9.69 0.52 8.81
C ALA A 170 8.74 -0.26 7.89
N PHE A 171 7.49 0.18 7.77
CA PHE A 171 6.46 -0.48 6.97
C PHE A 171 6.68 -0.31 5.46
N PHE A 172 7.00 0.90 5.00
CA PHE A 172 7.25 1.19 3.58
C PHE A 172 8.72 1.03 3.19
N GLY A 173 9.65 1.33 4.11
CA GLY A 173 11.07 1.25 3.86
C GLY A 173 11.53 -0.18 3.58
N LYS A 174 12.64 -0.32 2.88
CA LYS A 174 13.30 -1.62 2.71
C LYS A 174 13.54 -2.23 4.10
N SER A 175 12.97 -3.41 4.34
CA SER A 175 13.46 -4.32 5.36
C SER A 175 14.91 -4.66 5.02
N ASN A 176 15.89 -4.01 5.65
CA ASN A 176 17.33 -4.22 5.42
C ASN A 176 17.86 -5.62 5.83
N ASN A 177 17.01 -6.64 5.94
CA ASN A 177 17.38 -7.95 6.49
C ASN A 177 17.09 -9.13 5.56
N LEU A 178 17.33 -8.98 4.25
CA LEU A 178 17.41 -10.10 3.31
C LEU A 178 18.49 -9.79 2.25
N GLU A 179 19.75 -9.87 2.66
CA GLU A 179 20.86 -10.31 1.80
C GLU A 179 20.96 -11.85 1.88
#